data_AF-A0A852CR40-F1
#
_entry.id   AF-A0A852CR40-F1
#
_cell.length_a   1.000
_cell.length_b   1.000
_cell.length_c   1.000
_cell.angle_alpha   90.00
_cell.angle_beta   90.00
_cell.angle_gamma   90.00
#
_symmetry.space_group_name_H-M   'P 1'
#
loop_
_entity.id
_entity.type
_entity.pdbx_description
1 polymer ?
#
loop_
_entity_poly.entity_id
_entity_poly.type
_entity_poly.pdbx_seq_one_letter_code
_entity_poly.pdbx_strand_id
1 'polypeptide(L)'
;EIDNVGQGHIQLAQMLREEAKKMEDFREKQKLHRKKIELIMDAIHKNRNLQYKKTMEVMKTYCCSLPYRDLVFCFSLSYFWQLFLKLAQTKSALEDSDRSYQQNVTTLEKIREEWQKEHIKACEFFESQECERINYFRNALWLHVNQLSLDCVQNDEKYEEIRKSLEMCSIEKDVDFFVNLRKTGSLSPAPVVYENYYNTQRNAPAVRSPITVPISR
;
A
#
# COMPACT_ATOMS: atom_id res chain seq x y z
N GLU A 1 8.96 11.01 30.41
CA GLU A 1 9.75 10.72 29.19
C GLU A 1 9.65 9.29 28.68
N ILE A 2 10.00 8.24 29.42
CA ILE A 2 9.88 6.84 28.90
C ILE A 2 8.43 6.49 28.51
N ASP A 3 7.46 6.90 29.31
CA ASP A 3 6.04 6.73 28.98
C ASP A 3 5.63 7.52 27.72
N ASN A 4 6.21 8.72 27.52
CA ASN A 4 5.98 9.53 26.33
C ASN A 4 6.48 8.84 25.06
N VAL A 5 7.63 8.16 25.13
CA VAL A 5 8.17 7.35 24.01
C VAL A 5 7.21 6.19 23.70
N GLY A 6 6.73 5.49 24.74
CA GLY A 6 5.72 4.43 24.58
C GLY A 6 4.46 4.94 23.88
N GLN A 7 3.96 6.10 24.29
CA GLN A 7 2.79 6.74 23.69
C GLN A 7 3.05 7.19 22.24
N GLY A 8 4.24 7.71 21.93
CA GLY A 8 4.66 8.07 20.57
C GLY A 8 4.61 6.88 19.63
N HIS A 9 5.18 5.74 20.03
CA HIS A 9 5.13 4.51 19.24
C HIS A 9 3.69 3.99 19.02
N ILE A 10 2.79 4.14 19.99
CA ILE A 10 1.37 3.78 19.83
C ILE A 10 0.71 4.68 18.77
N GLN A 11 0.94 5.99 18.82
CA GLN A 11 0.40 6.95 17.84
C GLN A 11 0.96 6.69 16.44
N LEU A 12 2.27 6.45 16.33
CA LEU A 12 2.93 6.05 15.09
C LEU A 12 2.26 4.80 14.50
N ALA A 13 2.08 3.75 15.31
CA ALA A 13 1.44 2.52 14.85
C ALA A 13 0.00 2.75 14.34
N GLN A 14 -0.76 3.67 14.95
CA GLN A 14 -2.09 4.05 14.47
C GLN A 14 -2.01 4.74 13.10
N MET A 15 -1.15 5.74 12.94
CA MET A 15 -0.95 6.42 11.65
C MET A 15 -0.53 5.45 10.55
N LEU A 16 0.40 4.54 10.84
CA LEU A 16 0.84 3.53 9.87
C LEU A 16 -0.27 2.58 9.43
N ARG A 17 -1.21 2.24 10.33
CA ARG A 17 -2.39 1.44 9.97
C ARG A 17 -3.36 2.22 9.08
N GLU A 18 -3.52 3.51 9.30
CA GLU A 18 -4.35 4.37 8.45
C GLU A 18 -3.77 4.50 7.04
N GLU A 19 -2.45 4.68 6.91
CA GLU A 19 -1.77 4.68 5.61
C GLU A 19 -1.89 3.33 4.89
N ALA A 20 -1.76 2.21 5.63
CA ALA A 20 -1.97 0.88 5.07
C ALA A 20 -3.41 0.69 4.55
N LYS A 21 -4.41 1.24 5.25
CA LYS A 21 -5.82 1.21 4.82
C LYS A 21 -6.02 2.02 3.53
N LYS A 22 -5.43 3.21 3.41
CA LYS A 22 -5.49 4.02 2.18
C LYS A 22 -4.91 3.25 0.98
N MET A 23 -3.84 2.49 1.21
CA MET A 23 -3.21 1.67 0.17
C MET A 23 -4.10 0.49 -0.27
N GLU A 24 -4.84 -0.11 0.66
CA GLU A 24 -5.86 -1.11 0.34
C GLU A 24 -7.02 -0.52 -0.48
N ASP A 25 -7.54 0.64 -0.09
CA ASP A 25 -8.59 1.33 -0.83
C ASP A 25 -8.14 1.68 -2.26
N PHE A 26 -6.90 2.15 -2.43
CA PHE A 26 -6.30 2.39 -3.74
C PHE A 26 -6.26 1.11 -4.60
N ARG A 27 -5.83 -0.01 -4.00
CA ARG A 27 -5.75 -1.32 -4.67
C ARG A 27 -7.14 -1.78 -5.14
N GLU A 28 -8.16 -1.70 -4.31
CA GLU A 28 -9.51 -2.13 -4.68
C GLU A 28 -10.13 -1.23 -5.77
N LYS A 29 -9.87 0.08 -5.73
CA LYS A 29 -10.28 1.01 -6.79
C LYS A 29 -9.64 0.66 -8.14
N GLN A 30 -8.32 0.44 -8.15
CA GLN A 30 -7.56 0.01 -9.34
C GLN A 30 -8.09 -1.32 -9.90
N LYS A 31 -8.38 -2.29 -9.03
CA LYS A 31 -8.95 -3.59 -9.42
C LYS A 31 -10.33 -3.45 -10.07
N LEU A 32 -11.21 -2.62 -9.52
CA LEU A 32 -12.55 -2.39 -10.08
C LEU A 32 -12.47 -1.75 -11.48
N HIS A 33 -11.62 -0.75 -11.62
CA HIS A 33 -11.35 -0.06 -12.87
C HIS A 33 -10.81 -0.99 -13.96
N ARG A 34 -9.77 -1.77 -13.64
CA ARG A 34 -9.19 -2.78 -14.54
C ARG A 34 -10.25 -3.75 -15.05
N LYS A 35 -11.06 -4.31 -14.14
CA LYS A 35 -12.12 -5.27 -14.47
C LYS A 35 -13.12 -4.70 -15.48
N LYS A 36 -13.46 -3.41 -15.36
CA LYS A 36 -14.38 -2.74 -16.30
C LYS A 36 -13.81 -2.71 -17.73
N ILE A 37 -12.53 -2.36 -17.87
CA ILE A 37 -11.87 -2.30 -19.18
C ILE A 37 -11.70 -3.70 -19.77
N GLU A 38 -11.32 -4.68 -18.95
CA GLU A 38 -11.22 -6.09 -19.37
C GLU A 38 -12.54 -6.62 -19.93
N LEU A 39 -13.67 -6.31 -19.29
CA LEU A 39 -15.00 -6.72 -19.77
C LEU A 39 -15.36 -6.11 -21.13
N ILE A 40 -15.05 -4.83 -21.34
CA ILE A 40 -15.27 -4.16 -22.63
C ILE A 40 -14.42 -4.81 -23.71
N MET A 41 -13.13 -5.01 -23.44
CA MET A 41 -12.20 -5.62 -24.39
C MET A 41 -12.59 -7.07 -24.73
N ASP A 42 -13.03 -7.86 -23.76
CA ASP A 42 -13.50 -9.23 -23.98
C ASP A 42 -14.74 -9.26 -24.89
N ALA A 43 -15.71 -8.37 -24.67
CA ALA A 43 -16.92 -8.28 -25.50
C ALA A 43 -16.59 -7.91 -26.96
N ILE A 44 -15.76 -6.88 -27.18
CA ILE A 44 -15.40 -6.43 -28.52
C ILE A 44 -14.54 -7.48 -29.24
N HIS A 45 -13.62 -8.13 -28.52
CA HIS A 45 -12.80 -9.20 -29.08
C HIS A 45 -13.68 -10.39 -29.51
N LYS A 46 -14.65 -10.80 -28.69
CA LYS A 46 -15.62 -11.85 -29.07
C LYS A 46 -16.43 -11.48 -30.30
N ASN A 47 -16.93 -10.24 -30.38
CA ASN A 47 -17.67 -9.76 -31.54
C ASN A 47 -16.82 -9.80 -32.83
N ARG A 48 -15.59 -9.28 -32.77
CA ARG A 48 -14.63 -9.32 -33.89
C ARG A 48 -14.38 -10.75 -34.36
N ASN A 49 -14.12 -11.68 -33.44
CA ASN A 49 -13.82 -13.07 -33.78
C ASN A 49 -15.04 -13.79 -34.38
N LEU A 50 -16.25 -13.51 -33.88
CA LEU A 50 -17.49 -14.04 -34.44
C LEU A 50 -17.69 -13.57 -35.88
N GLN A 51 -17.50 -12.28 -36.13
CA GLN A 51 -17.72 -11.68 -37.45
C GLN A 51 -16.64 -12.07 -38.45
N TYR A 52 -15.40 -12.25 -37.99
CA TYR A 52 -14.34 -12.84 -38.79
C TYR A 52 -14.72 -14.24 -39.28
N LYS A 53 -15.16 -15.13 -38.37
CA LYS A 53 -15.59 -16.50 -38.75
C LYS A 53 -16.71 -16.48 -39.78
N LYS A 54 -17.76 -15.68 -39.55
CA LYS A 54 -18.88 -15.51 -40.51
C LYS A 54 -18.39 -15.05 -41.88
N THR A 55 -17.50 -14.05 -41.91
CA THR A 55 -16.95 -13.52 -43.17
C THR A 55 -16.15 -14.57 -43.93
N MET A 56 -15.38 -15.40 -43.23
CA MET A 56 -14.61 -16.49 -43.85
C MET A 56 -15.51 -17.60 -44.43
N GLU A 57 -16.63 -17.92 -43.76
CA GLU A 57 -17.62 -18.88 -44.28
C GLU A 57 -18.31 -18.37 -45.55
N VAL A 58 -18.69 -17.08 -45.57
CA VAL A 58 -19.28 -16.44 -46.76
C VAL A 58 -18.26 -16.38 -47.90
N MET A 59 -16.99 -16.05 -47.61
CA MET A 59 -15.90 -16.08 -48.60
C MET A 59 -15.75 -17.46 -49.23
N LYS A 60 -15.72 -18.52 -48.40
CA LYS A 60 -15.62 -19.91 -48.88
C LYS A 60 -16.80 -20.26 -49.80
N THR A 61 -18.01 -19.88 -49.42
CA THR A 61 -19.24 -20.13 -50.19
C THR A 61 -19.20 -19.42 -51.55
N TYR A 62 -18.76 -18.16 -51.56
CA TYR A 62 -18.53 -17.41 -52.80
C TYR A 62 -17.45 -18.04 -53.68
N CYS A 63 -16.29 -18.42 -53.13
CA CYS A 63 -15.23 -19.06 -53.92
C CYS A 63 -15.68 -20.38 -54.56
N CYS A 64 -16.48 -21.18 -53.85
CA CYS A 64 -17.02 -22.44 -54.38
C CYS A 64 -18.11 -22.27 -55.46
N SER A 65 -18.75 -21.09 -55.56
CA SER A 65 -19.76 -20.82 -56.60
C SER A 65 -19.16 -20.30 -57.92
N LEU A 66 -17.88 -19.89 -57.93
CA LEU A 66 -17.13 -19.48 -59.13
C LEU A 66 -16.89 -20.61 -60.16
N PRO A 67 -16.52 -21.86 -59.81
CA PRO A 67 -16.26 -22.92 -60.80
C PRO A 67 -17.49 -23.42 -61.58
N TYR A 68 -18.71 -23.01 -61.24
CA TYR A 68 -19.91 -23.31 -62.04
C TYR A 68 -20.01 -22.46 -63.33
N ARG A 69 -19.06 -21.56 -63.57
CA ARG A 69 -19.01 -20.69 -64.75
C ARG A 69 -18.59 -21.42 -66.05
N ASP A 70 -17.85 -22.53 -65.93
CA ASP A 70 -17.19 -23.19 -67.08
C ASP A 70 -17.98 -24.38 -67.67
N LEU A 71 -19.15 -24.73 -67.14
CA LEU A 71 -19.94 -25.88 -67.64
C LEU A 71 -20.97 -25.51 -68.72
N VAL A 72 -20.58 -24.67 -69.69
CA VAL A 72 -21.45 -24.23 -70.81
C VAL A 72 -20.86 -24.63 -72.16
N PHE A 73 -20.58 -25.93 -72.35
CA PHE A 73 -20.32 -26.46 -73.69
C PHE A 73 -20.83 -27.90 -73.85
N CYS A 74 -22.15 -28.07 -73.92
CA CYS A 74 -22.75 -29.25 -74.54
C CYS A 74 -24.22 -28.94 -74.90
N PHE A 75 -24.45 -28.63 -76.18
CA PHE A 75 -25.76 -28.30 -76.74
C PHE A 75 -26.55 -29.58 -77.07
N SER A 76 -27.79 -29.67 -76.57
CA SER A 76 -28.88 -30.35 -77.28
C SER A 76 -30.11 -29.45 -77.28
N LEU A 77 -30.73 -29.26 -78.45
CA LEU A 77 -31.75 -28.24 -78.71
C LEU A 77 -33.12 -28.51 -78.04
N SER A 78 -33.30 -29.66 -77.38
CA SER A 78 -34.58 -30.03 -76.75
C SER A 78 -34.75 -29.52 -75.31
N TYR A 79 -33.70 -28.99 -74.68
CA TYR A 79 -33.72 -28.52 -73.28
C TYR A 79 -33.30 -27.06 -73.11
N PHE A 80 -33.26 -26.29 -74.20
CA PHE A 80 -32.76 -24.91 -74.23
C PHE A 80 -33.41 -24.01 -73.16
N TRP A 81 -34.74 -24.02 -73.05
CA TRP A 81 -35.46 -23.21 -72.06
C TRP A 81 -35.13 -23.61 -70.61
N GLN A 82 -34.98 -24.90 -70.33
CA GLN A 82 -34.66 -25.41 -68.99
C GLN A 82 -33.20 -25.10 -68.61
N LEU A 83 -32.27 -25.16 -69.57
CA LEU A 83 -30.87 -24.77 -69.40
C LEU A 83 -30.71 -23.25 -69.21
N PHE A 84 -31.47 -22.44 -69.94
CA PHE A 84 -31.50 -20.99 -69.79
C PHE A 84 -31.99 -20.56 -68.40
N LEU A 85 -33.07 -21.17 -67.91
CA LEU A 85 -33.58 -20.96 -66.54
C LEU A 85 -32.54 -21.32 -65.48
N LYS A 86 -31.84 -22.45 -65.64
CA LYS A 86 -30.80 -22.89 -64.70
C LYS A 86 -29.58 -21.95 -64.71
N LEU A 87 -29.17 -21.48 -65.88
CA LEU A 87 -28.11 -20.49 -66.02
C LEU A 87 -28.48 -19.15 -65.36
N ALA A 88 -29.71 -18.67 -65.57
CA ALA A 88 -30.20 -17.45 -64.93
C ALA A 88 -30.25 -17.58 -63.40
N GLN A 89 -30.67 -18.74 -62.87
CA GLN A 89 -30.66 -19.03 -61.45
C GLN A 89 -29.24 -19.07 -60.86
N THR A 90 -28.30 -19.76 -61.51
CA THR A 90 -26.91 -19.81 -61.06
C THR A 90 -26.24 -18.43 -61.09
N LYS A 91 -26.53 -17.61 -62.12
CA LYS A 91 -26.04 -16.24 -62.21
C LYS A 91 -26.57 -15.36 -61.07
N SER A 92 -27.88 -15.42 -60.80
CA SER A 92 -28.50 -14.70 -59.68
C SER A 92 -27.91 -15.13 -58.33
N ALA A 93 -27.73 -16.43 -58.10
CA ALA A 93 -27.16 -16.95 -56.87
C ALA A 93 -25.70 -16.50 -56.65
N LEU A 94 -24.92 -16.37 -57.73
CA LEU A 94 -23.56 -15.84 -57.67
C LEU A 94 -23.54 -14.35 -57.32
N GLU A 95 -24.41 -13.55 -57.95
CA GLU A 95 -24.55 -12.12 -57.66
C GLU A 95 -25.00 -11.86 -56.21
N ASP A 96 -25.90 -12.68 -55.68
CA ASP A 96 -26.33 -12.62 -54.27
C ASP A 96 -25.20 -13.00 -53.31
N SER A 97 -24.42 -14.05 -53.65
CA SER A 97 -23.26 -14.47 -52.87
C SER A 97 -22.14 -13.42 -52.87
N ASP A 98 -21.90 -12.74 -54.00
CA ASP A 98 -20.93 -11.65 -54.13
C ASP A 98 -21.34 -10.45 -53.27
N ARG A 99 -22.61 -10.04 -53.36
CA ARG A 99 -23.15 -8.94 -52.55
C ARG A 99 -23.06 -9.25 -51.05
N SER A 100 -23.40 -10.48 -50.65
CA SER A 100 -23.29 -10.93 -49.26
C SER A 100 -21.83 -10.89 -48.78
N TYR A 101 -20.88 -11.33 -49.60
CA TYR A 101 -19.46 -11.28 -49.27
C TYR A 101 -18.97 -9.84 -49.08
N GLN A 102 -19.29 -8.94 -50.01
CA GLN A 102 -18.93 -7.51 -49.91
C GLN A 102 -19.50 -6.85 -48.64
N GLN A 103 -20.74 -7.15 -48.28
CA GLN A 103 -21.37 -6.64 -47.06
C GLN A 103 -20.69 -7.16 -45.78
N ASN A 104 -20.33 -8.45 -45.74
CA ASN A 104 -19.62 -9.04 -44.60
C ASN A 104 -18.21 -8.45 -44.46
N VAL A 105 -17.47 -8.29 -45.55
CA VAL A 105 -16.14 -7.65 -45.56
C VAL A 105 -16.23 -6.21 -45.05
N THR A 106 -17.20 -5.43 -45.54
CA THR A 106 -17.42 -4.04 -45.10
C THR A 106 -17.77 -3.97 -43.61
N THR A 107 -18.58 -4.91 -43.12
CA THR A 107 -18.96 -4.99 -41.70
C THR A 107 -17.77 -5.38 -40.82
N LEU A 108 -16.97 -6.35 -41.27
CA LEU A 108 -15.77 -6.78 -40.56
C LEU A 108 -14.74 -5.65 -40.42
N GLU A 109 -14.56 -4.83 -41.46
CA GLU A 109 -13.64 -3.69 -41.38
C GLU A 109 -14.08 -2.66 -40.34
N LYS A 110 -15.38 -2.31 -40.30
CA LYS A 110 -15.91 -1.41 -39.26
C LYS A 110 -15.66 -1.94 -37.84
N ILE A 111 -15.84 -3.24 -37.64
CA ILE A 111 -15.62 -3.89 -36.34
C ILE A 111 -14.12 -3.97 -35.99
N ARG A 112 -13.27 -4.14 -37.01
CA ARG A 112 -11.80 -4.08 -36.85
C ARG A 112 -11.36 -2.69 -36.40
N GLU A 113 -11.86 -1.63 -37.05
CA GLU A 113 -11.58 -0.24 -36.68
C GLU A 113 -12.04 0.08 -35.26
N GLU A 114 -13.27 -0.33 -34.90
CA GLU A 114 -13.79 -0.19 -33.54
C GLU A 114 -12.91 -0.91 -32.52
N TRP A 115 -12.53 -2.17 -32.80
CA TRP A 115 -11.64 -2.93 -31.93
C TRP A 115 -10.28 -2.25 -31.77
N GLN A 116 -9.68 -1.74 -32.85
CA GLN A 116 -8.40 -1.06 -32.78
C GLN A 116 -8.49 0.21 -31.93
N LYS A 117 -9.55 1.00 -32.11
CA LYS A 117 -9.80 2.21 -31.33
C LYS A 117 -9.95 1.91 -29.84
N GLU A 118 -10.77 0.93 -29.47
CA GLU A 118 -10.98 0.56 -28.06
C GLU A 118 -9.74 -0.12 -27.45
N HIS A 119 -8.97 -0.86 -28.25
CA HIS A 119 -7.70 -1.45 -27.81
C HIS A 119 -6.67 -0.37 -27.43
N ILE A 120 -6.51 0.66 -28.27
CA ILE A 120 -5.61 1.79 -27.97
C ILE A 120 -6.03 2.48 -26.68
N LYS A 121 -7.32 2.79 -26.52
CA LYS A 121 -7.84 3.39 -25.28
C LYS A 121 -7.60 2.53 -24.05
N ALA A 122 -7.74 1.21 -24.17
CA ALA A 122 -7.45 0.27 -23.09
C ALA A 122 -5.97 0.29 -22.71
N CYS A 123 -5.06 0.34 -23.69
CA CYS A 123 -3.62 0.45 -23.46
C CYS A 123 -3.27 1.77 -22.74
N GLU A 124 -3.77 2.91 -23.25
CA GLU A 124 -3.57 4.23 -22.61
C GLU A 124 -4.10 4.24 -21.17
N PHE A 125 -5.25 3.61 -20.94
CA PHE A 125 -5.81 3.47 -19.61
C PHE A 125 -4.91 2.66 -18.67
N PHE A 126 -4.41 1.50 -19.11
CA PHE A 126 -3.53 0.66 -18.29
C PHE A 126 -2.17 1.32 -18.04
N GLU A 127 -1.64 2.05 -19.02
CA GLU A 127 -0.44 2.86 -18.83
C GLU A 127 -0.65 3.93 -17.75
N SER A 128 -1.76 4.68 -17.83
CA SER A 128 -2.13 5.66 -16.79
C SER A 128 -2.28 5.00 -15.42
N GLN A 129 -2.92 3.84 -15.33
CA GLN A 129 -3.07 3.09 -14.08
C GLN A 129 -1.71 2.70 -13.49
N GLU A 130 -0.76 2.31 -14.33
CA GLU A 130 0.58 1.92 -13.89
C GLU A 130 1.41 3.14 -13.43
N CYS A 131 1.32 4.28 -14.13
CA CYS A 131 1.91 5.54 -13.69
C CYS A 131 1.35 5.96 -12.32
N GLU A 132 0.03 5.88 -12.13
CA GLU A 132 -0.61 6.15 -10.84
C GLU A 132 -0.11 5.19 -9.76
N ARG A 133 -0.01 3.89 -10.06
CA ARG A 133 0.50 2.88 -9.13
C ARG A 133 1.91 3.23 -8.66
N ILE A 134 2.83 3.46 -9.59
CA ILE A 134 4.22 3.78 -9.28
C ILE A 134 4.31 5.05 -8.43
N ASN A 135 3.60 6.12 -8.84
CA ASN A 135 3.60 7.38 -8.10
C ASN A 135 3.03 7.20 -6.68
N TYR A 136 1.92 6.47 -6.54
CA TYR A 136 1.28 6.22 -5.25
C TYR A 136 2.21 5.47 -4.30
N PHE A 137 2.77 4.33 -4.72
CA PHE A 137 3.65 3.53 -3.87
C PHE A 137 4.93 4.27 -3.50
N ARG A 138 5.52 5.01 -4.44
CA ARG A 138 6.69 5.86 -4.14
C ARG A 138 6.37 6.86 -3.03
N ASN A 139 5.26 7.58 -3.15
CA ASN A 139 4.89 8.62 -2.17
C ASN A 139 4.49 8.02 -0.82
N ALA A 140 3.81 6.86 -0.82
CA ALA A 140 3.43 6.15 0.40
C ALA A 140 4.67 5.64 1.16
N LEU A 141 5.63 5.04 0.46
CA LEU A 141 6.90 4.60 1.06
C LEU A 141 7.71 5.77 1.59
N TRP A 142 7.79 6.86 0.82
CA TRP A 142 8.44 8.10 1.24
C TRP A 142 7.84 8.65 2.54
N LEU A 143 6.51 8.73 2.62
CA LEU A 143 5.82 9.16 3.84
C LEU A 143 6.11 8.22 5.01
N HIS A 144 6.07 6.90 4.77
CA HIS A 144 6.32 5.88 5.80
C HIS A 144 7.71 6.04 6.43
N VAL A 145 8.76 6.14 5.60
CA VAL A 145 10.13 6.26 6.12
C VAL A 145 10.39 7.62 6.79
N ASN A 146 9.74 8.69 6.32
CA ASN A 146 9.82 9.99 6.99
C ASN A 146 9.16 9.97 8.36
N GLN A 147 8.03 9.29 8.50
CA GLN A 147 7.33 9.19 9.77
C GLN A 147 8.16 8.40 10.80
N LEU A 148 8.83 7.32 10.37
CA LEU A 148 9.78 6.58 11.21
C LEU A 148 10.97 7.45 11.61
N SER A 149 11.51 8.22 10.67
CA SER A 149 12.66 9.12 10.93
C SER A 149 12.28 10.21 11.94
N LEU A 150 11.07 10.77 11.84
CA LEU A 150 10.56 11.75 12.79
C LEU A 150 10.44 11.16 14.20
N ASP A 151 9.91 9.95 14.34
CA ASP A 151 9.78 9.25 15.63
C ASP A 151 11.15 9.02 16.28
N CYS A 152 12.19 8.69 15.49
CA CYS A 152 13.55 8.58 16.00
C CYS A 152 14.06 9.89 16.61
N VAL A 153 13.85 11.02 15.94
CA VAL A 153 14.27 12.34 16.44
C VAL A 153 13.49 12.70 17.70
N GLN A 154 12.18 12.48 17.70
CA GLN A 154 11.33 12.74 18.86
C GLN A 154 11.76 11.89 20.06
N ASN A 155 12.08 10.61 19.85
CA ASN A 155 12.54 9.74 20.93
C ASN A 155 13.91 10.18 21.48
N ASP A 156 14.83 10.61 20.61
CA ASP A 156 16.13 11.15 21.03
C ASP A 156 15.96 12.38 21.94
N GLU A 157 15.06 13.30 21.59
CA GLU A 157 14.72 14.45 22.44
C GLU A 157 14.21 14.00 23.83
N LYS A 158 13.35 12.98 23.89
CA LYS A 158 12.85 12.44 25.17
C LYS A 158 13.96 11.81 26.01
N TYR A 159 14.91 11.12 25.38
CA TYR A 159 16.05 10.54 26.09
C TYR A 159 17.02 11.63 26.59
N GLU A 160 17.17 12.72 25.84
CA GLU A 160 17.96 13.87 26.25
C GLU A 160 17.37 14.56 27.49
N GLU A 161 16.04 14.71 27.58
CA GLU A 161 15.40 15.26 28.78
C GLU A 161 15.63 14.38 30.03
N ILE A 162 15.70 13.05 29.88
CA ILE A 162 16.09 12.15 30.97
C ILE A 162 17.55 12.41 31.38
N ARG A 163 18.47 12.53 30.42
CA ARG A 163 19.89 12.80 30.69
C ARG A 163 20.07 14.12 31.44
N LYS A 164 19.43 15.21 30.98
CA LYS A 164 19.43 16.50 31.69
C LYS A 164 18.90 16.39 33.12
N SER A 165 17.83 15.61 33.35
CA SER A 165 17.33 15.37 34.71
C SER A 165 18.33 14.62 35.59
N LEU A 166 19.09 13.68 35.02
CA LEU A 166 20.11 12.92 35.75
C LEU A 166 21.32 13.79 36.09
N GLU A 167 21.69 14.74 35.24
CA GLU A 167 22.77 15.71 35.50
C GLU A 167 22.46 16.60 36.73
N MET A 168 21.18 16.77 37.07
CA MET A 168 20.77 17.51 38.27
C MET A 168 20.82 16.68 39.57
N CYS A 169 21.07 15.37 39.47
CA CYS A 169 21.16 14.49 40.63
C CYS A 169 22.47 14.72 41.40
N SER A 170 22.37 15.07 42.68
CA SER A 170 23.53 15.31 43.55
C SER A 170 23.49 14.37 44.74
N ILE A 171 24.38 13.38 44.71
CA ILE A 171 24.53 12.39 45.78
C ILE A 171 24.81 13.09 47.12
N GLU A 172 25.66 14.12 47.12
CA GLU A 172 26.01 14.90 48.30
C GLU A 172 24.78 15.54 48.95
N LYS A 173 23.97 16.26 48.14
CA LYS A 173 22.73 16.89 48.62
C LYS A 173 21.73 15.86 49.13
N ASP A 174 21.59 14.73 48.44
CA ASP A 174 20.66 13.67 48.86
C ASP A 174 21.10 13.00 50.16
N VAL A 175 22.40 12.79 50.34
CA VAL A 175 23.01 12.22 51.56
C VAL A 175 22.92 13.20 52.73
N ASP A 176 23.07 14.50 52.49
CA ASP A 176 22.82 15.56 53.47
C ASP A 176 21.35 15.66 53.85
N PHE A 177 20.44 15.61 52.87
CA PHE A 177 19.00 15.58 53.11
C PHE A 177 18.62 14.36 53.96
N PHE A 178 19.12 13.17 53.61
CA PHE A 178 18.85 11.94 54.34
C PHE A 178 19.29 12.02 55.81
N VAL A 179 20.53 12.45 56.08
CA VAL A 179 20.99 12.56 57.47
C VAL A 179 20.25 13.65 58.23
N ASN A 180 19.95 14.78 57.61
CA ASN A 180 19.16 15.81 58.28
C ASN A 180 17.75 15.32 58.63
N LEU A 181 17.15 14.48 57.79
CA LEU A 181 15.83 13.89 58.03
C LEU A 181 15.87 12.77 59.08
N ARG A 182 16.97 12.00 59.15
CA ARG A 182 17.06 10.77 59.96
C ARG A 182 17.93 10.85 61.21
N LYS A 183 18.68 11.93 61.43
CA LYS A 183 19.54 12.08 62.61
C LYS A 183 18.71 12.01 63.89
N THR A 184 19.19 11.24 64.86
CA THR A 184 18.56 11.03 66.18
C THR A 184 19.17 11.88 67.28
N GLY A 185 20.26 12.59 66.98
CA GLY A 185 20.97 13.49 67.89
C GLY A 185 22.27 13.95 67.25
N SER A 186 22.78 15.09 67.71
CA SER A 186 24.08 15.65 67.28
C SER A 186 25.17 15.50 68.36
N LEU A 187 24.80 14.95 69.51
CA LEU A 187 25.65 14.84 70.69
C LEU A 187 25.79 13.37 71.08
N SER A 188 27.01 12.96 71.35
CA SER A 188 27.28 11.68 71.98
C SER A 188 26.72 11.65 73.41
N PRO A 189 26.24 10.50 73.91
CA PRO A 189 25.89 10.36 75.32
C PRO A 189 27.04 10.78 76.24
N ALA A 190 26.74 11.50 77.32
CA ALA A 190 27.76 11.93 78.27
C ALA A 190 28.36 10.73 79.03
N PRO A 191 29.68 10.73 79.30
CA PRO A 191 30.30 9.71 80.15
C PRO A 191 29.66 9.69 81.54
N VAL A 192 29.36 8.50 82.07
CA VAL A 192 28.86 8.33 83.44
C VAL A 192 30.05 8.34 84.40
N VAL A 193 30.08 9.31 85.32
CA VAL A 193 31.15 9.45 86.32
C VAL A 193 30.74 8.78 87.63
N TYR A 194 31.66 8.07 88.27
CA TYR A 194 31.43 7.47 89.58
C TYR A 194 31.34 8.56 90.67
N GLU A 195 30.20 8.63 91.36
CA GLU A 195 30.01 9.48 92.53
C GLU A 195 30.00 8.63 93.82
N ASN A 196 30.96 8.88 94.69
CA ASN A 196 31.03 8.24 96.01
C ASN A 196 30.30 9.11 97.05
N TYR A 197 29.09 8.72 97.44
CA TYR A 197 28.29 9.44 98.44
C TYR A 197 28.72 9.21 99.89
N TYR A 198 29.70 8.33 100.15
CA TYR A 198 30.18 8.00 101.49
C TYR A 198 31.43 8.79 101.92
N ASN A 199 32.09 9.51 101.01
CA ASN A 199 33.27 10.33 101.29
C ASN A 199 32.99 11.84 101.06
N THR A 200 32.81 12.62 102.13
CA THR A 200 32.53 14.07 102.08
C THR A 200 33.76 14.97 101.91
N GLN A 201 34.94 14.41 101.61
CA GLN A 201 36.11 15.24 101.29
C GLN A 201 36.00 15.75 99.83
N ARG A 202 35.66 17.03 99.70
CA ARG A 202 35.70 17.81 98.45
C ARG A 202 37.08 17.68 97.80
N ASN A 203 37.23 16.77 96.85
CA ASN A 203 38.31 16.84 95.88
C ASN A 203 37.91 17.81 94.75
N ALA A 204 38.91 18.57 94.30
CA ALA A 204 38.91 19.68 93.33
C ALA A 204 37.94 19.51 92.14
N PRO A 205 37.49 20.63 91.51
CA PRO A 205 36.53 20.58 90.40
C PRO A 205 37.02 19.62 89.33
N ALA A 206 36.15 18.68 88.96
CA ALA A 206 36.40 17.72 87.91
C ALA A 206 36.97 18.46 86.70
N VAL A 207 38.13 17.99 86.25
CA VAL A 207 38.76 18.35 84.97
C VAL A 207 37.65 18.50 83.94
N ARG A 208 37.61 19.69 83.30
CA ARG A 208 36.73 20.07 82.19
C ARG A 208 36.12 18.83 81.53
N SER A 209 34.79 18.70 81.60
CA SER A 209 34.02 17.76 80.81
C SER A 209 34.63 17.67 79.42
N PRO A 210 34.90 16.47 78.87
CA PRO A 210 35.33 16.39 77.49
C PRO A 210 34.29 17.16 76.69
N ILE A 211 34.76 18.17 75.95
CA ILE A 211 33.93 18.95 75.03
C ILE A 211 33.06 17.92 74.31
N THR A 212 31.74 18.05 74.37
CA THR A 212 30.82 17.23 73.59
C THR A 212 31.25 17.41 72.16
N VAL A 213 32.02 16.45 71.64
CA VAL A 213 32.58 16.56 70.30
C VAL A 213 31.37 16.42 69.39
N PRO A 214 31.04 17.44 68.58
CA PRO A 214 30.05 17.25 67.54
C PRO A 214 30.51 16.05 66.73
N ILE A 215 29.65 15.05 66.56
CA ILE A 215 29.98 13.93 65.67
C ILE A 215 30.15 14.56 64.30
N SER A 216 31.41 14.75 63.92
CA SER A 216 31.80 15.41 62.68
C SER A 216 31.56 14.40 61.58
N ARG A 217 30.79 14.80 60.57
CA ARG A 217 30.63 14.01 59.37
C ARG A 217 31.91 14.06 58.55
#